data_AF-A0A1H3VS23-F1
#
_entry.id   AF-A0A1H3VS23-F1
#
_cell.length_a   1.000
_cell.length_b   1.000
_cell.length_c   1.000
_cell.angle_alpha   90.00
_cell.angle_beta   90.00
_cell.angle_gamma   90.00
#
_symmetry.space_group_name_H-M   'P 1'
#
loop_
_entity.id
_entity.type
_entity.pdbx_description
1 polymer ?
#
loop_
_entity_poly.entity_id
_entity_poly.type
_entity_poly.pdbx_seq_one_letter_code
_entity_poly.pdbx_strand_id
1 'polypeptide(L)'
;MAQAGVSTSKLPVAKEGFSAVSNAALKEQAAALKAAGVAPRTAAAKAVDNHLEMAGAHRRTAAARFVAKSAQTGVIVSNLGGMSGAGFGWSGPMPGGGSGTNPDTGSTPGGDPRPWVLLTPVLQLQLLQAVQYGVMMFTSLAHFRALAVNGPLATGHTGCLTGPDIASQISAAPFVASLTRGDAEMREAVADGVAGCFAAWRDAVTAPNLTFWPAFLAYPAAYAPPMANVPTPIGLCLSTGASRITVAGELANAIFVMLPATLRTPEGFEFVAKLSLGLAPAFAAWLTTTHVTNVMGRGPVPLFQPPFSMFGPVTGGSIIEAPGHLATSPPMPVIPVPF
;
A
#
# COMPACT_ATOMS: atom_id res chain seq x y z
N MET A 1 12.43 -2.36 -65.91
CA MET A 1 13.55 -2.03 -65.01
C MET A 1 13.07 -2.19 -63.58
N ALA A 2 13.70 -3.08 -62.84
CA ALA A 2 13.39 -3.44 -61.47
C ALA A 2 14.05 -2.47 -60.48
N GLN A 3 13.44 -2.27 -59.29
CA GLN A 3 14.09 -2.59 -58.02
C GLN A 3 13.09 -2.53 -56.86
N ALA A 4 13.23 -3.52 -55.98
CA ALA A 4 12.40 -3.81 -54.82
C ALA A 4 12.83 -2.99 -53.60
N GLY A 5 11.86 -2.57 -52.78
CA GLY A 5 12.07 -2.03 -51.44
C GLY A 5 11.30 -2.86 -50.43
N VAL A 6 12.03 -3.63 -49.64
CA VAL A 6 11.54 -4.44 -48.52
C VAL A 6 11.02 -3.52 -47.41
N SER A 7 9.81 -3.75 -46.90
CA SER A 7 9.41 -3.22 -45.59
C SER A 7 8.69 -4.31 -44.80
N THR A 8 9.33 -4.70 -43.70
CA THR A 8 8.95 -5.79 -42.81
C THR A 8 7.82 -5.38 -41.87
N SER A 9 6.91 -6.33 -41.69
CA SER A 9 5.81 -6.39 -40.74
C SER A 9 6.26 -6.37 -39.27
N LYS A 10 5.40 -5.84 -38.37
CA LYS A 10 4.78 -6.57 -37.22
C LYS A 10 4.08 -5.63 -36.21
N LEU A 11 2.78 -5.90 -35.99
CA LEU A 11 2.05 -5.79 -34.71
C LEU A 11 2.41 -7.01 -33.82
N PRO A 12 1.97 -7.15 -32.54
CA PRO A 12 1.64 -6.18 -31.48
C PRO A 12 2.46 -6.44 -30.18
N VAL A 13 2.50 -5.48 -29.25
CA VAL A 13 3.11 -5.64 -27.92
C VAL A 13 2.06 -6.15 -26.93
N ALA A 14 2.23 -7.39 -26.47
CA ALA A 14 1.63 -7.89 -25.23
C ALA A 14 2.51 -7.48 -24.05
N LYS A 15 1.90 -6.85 -23.04
CA LYS A 15 2.52 -6.48 -21.76
C LYS A 15 2.16 -7.51 -20.71
N GLU A 16 3.12 -8.27 -20.20
CA GLU A 16 3.12 -8.81 -18.83
C GLU A 16 4.57 -9.00 -18.33
N GLY A 17 4.83 -8.65 -17.06
CA GLY A 17 6.00 -9.13 -16.30
C GLY A 17 7.21 -8.20 -16.17
N PHE A 18 7.12 -7.11 -15.38
CA PHE A 18 8.27 -6.27 -15.01
C PHE A 18 8.34 -6.10 -13.49
N SER A 19 9.24 -6.82 -12.81
CA SER A 19 9.90 -6.31 -11.60
C SER A 19 11.06 -7.17 -11.08
N ALA A 20 11.13 -8.47 -11.40
CA ALA A 20 12.25 -9.32 -10.98
C ALA A 20 13.30 -9.61 -12.09
N VAL A 21 12.88 -9.56 -13.35
CA VAL A 21 13.75 -9.85 -14.52
C VAL A 21 14.72 -8.71 -14.84
N SER A 22 14.44 -7.47 -14.42
CA SER A 22 15.21 -6.29 -14.85
C SER A 22 16.63 -6.24 -14.25
N ASN A 23 16.84 -6.65 -12.99
CA ASN A 23 18.16 -6.56 -12.37
C ASN A 23 19.13 -7.66 -12.82
N ALA A 24 18.61 -8.85 -13.14
CA ALA A 24 19.40 -9.93 -13.71
C ALA A 24 19.77 -9.61 -15.17
N ALA A 25 18.79 -9.16 -15.96
CA ALA A 25 19.02 -8.76 -17.36
C ALA A 25 19.97 -7.56 -17.49
N LEU A 26 19.93 -6.59 -16.57
CA LEU A 26 20.87 -5.46 -16.55
C LEU A 26 22.28 -5.89 -16.17
N LYS A 27 22.44 -6.85 -15.23
CA LYS A 27 23.76 -7.43 -14.92
C LYS A 27 24.33 -8.23 -16.08
N GLU A 28 23.48 -8.99 -16.77
CA GLU A 28 23.87 -9.78 -17.93
C GLU A 28 24.24 -8.89 -19.14
N GLN A 29 23.49 -7.81 -19.39
CA GLN A 29 23.86 -6.81 -20.39
C GLN A 29 25.17 -6.07 -20.05
N ALA A 30 25.39 -5.71 -18.78
CA ALA A 30 26.63 -5.08 -18.35
C ALA A 30 27.85 -6.03 -18.51
N ALA A 31 27.67 -7.33 -18.24
CA ALA A 31 28.69 -8.35 -18.45
C ALA A 31 28.97 -8.58 -19.95
N ALA A 32 27.93 -8.63 -20.78
CA ALA A 32 28.04 -8.78 -22.23
C ALA A 32 28.76 -7.59 -22.89
N LEU A 33 28.46 -6.36 -22.46
CA LEU A 33 29.14 -5.15 -22.96
C LEU A 33 30.62 -5.10 -22.56
N LYS A 34 30.96 -5.60 -21.37
CA LYS A 34 32.35 -5.71 -20.90
C LYS A 34 33.13 -6.79 -21.66
N ALA A 35 32.48 -7.91 -21.96
CA ALA A 35 33.06 -8.99 -22.78
C ALA A 35 33.28 -8.58 -24.24
N ALA A 36 32.44 -7.68 -24.76
CA ALA A 36 32.55 -7.15 -26.12
C ALA A 36 33.65 -6.08 -26.29
N GLY A 37 34.44 -5.76 -25.26
CA GLY A 37 35.54 -4.80 -25.35
C GLY A 37 35.11 -3.35 -25.61
N VAL A 38 33.82 -3.03 -25.43
CA VAL A 38 33.29 -1.68 -25.66
C VAL A 38 33.68 -0.78 -24.49
N ALA A 39 34.71 0.03 -24.68
CA ALA A 39 35.16 1.00 -23.68
C ALA A 39 34.01 1.98 -23.34
N PRO A 40 33.70 2.21 -22.05
CA PRO A 40 32.53 2.97 -21.65
C PRO A 40 32.69 4.46 -22.01
N ARG A 41 31.80 4.98 -22.86
CA ARG A 41 31.59 6.43 -22.94
C ARG A 41 31.07 6.91 -21.58
N THR A 42 31.87 7.77 -20.96
CA THR A 42 31.99 8.06 -19.52
C THR A 42 30.79 8.73 -18.82
N ALA A 43 29.62 8.81 -19.45
CA ALA A 43 28.42 9.39 -18.83
C ALA A 43 27.42 8.31 -18.36
N ALA A 44 27.21 7.25 -19.14
CA ALA A 44 26.18 6.25 -18.83
C ALA A 44 26.60 5.29 -17.70
N ALA A 45 27.86 4.84 -17.70
CA ALA A 45 28.40 4.02 -16.62
C ALA A 45 28.42 4.78 -15.28
N LYS A 46 28.77 6.08 -15.32
CA LYS A 46 28.78 6.95 -14.14
C LYS A 46 27.36 7.21 -13.61
N ALA A 47 26.36 7.27 -14.48
CA ALA A 47 24.96 7.36 -14.06
C ALA A 47 24.46 6.09 -13.38
N VAL A 48 24.87 4.91 -13.85
CA VAL A 48 24.54 3.62 -13.22
C VAL A 48 25.23 3.48 -11.87
N ASP A 49 26.52 3.83 -11.76
CA ASP A 49 27.25 3.80 -10.49
C ASP A 49 26.66 4.80 -9.49
N ASN A 50 26.35 6.04 -9.91
CA ASN A 50 25.67 7.02 -9.05
C ASN A 50 24.29 6.53 -8.58
N HIS A 51 23.54 5.83 -9.45
CA HIS A 51 22.23 5.29 -9.08
C HIS A 51 22.34 4.11 -8.09
N LEU A 52 23.38 3.28 -8.21
CA LEU A 52 23.68 2.20 -7.26
C LEU A 52 24.19 2.76 -5.92
N GLU A 53 24.98 3.83 -5.96
CA GLU A 53 25.49 4.51 -4.77
C GLU A 53 24.37 5.24 -4.02
N MET A 54 23.44 5.91 -4.72
CA MET A 54 22.23 6.48 -4.13
C MET A 54 21.29 5.42 -3.56
N ALA A 55 21.14 4.27 -4.22
CA ALA A 55 20.35 3.15 -3.70
C ALA A 55 20.98 2.55 -2.43
N GLY A 56 22.32 2.47 -2.37
CA GLY A 56 23.07 2.08 -1.19
C GLY A 56 22.99 3.11 -0.06
N ALA A 57 22.98 4.41 -0.39
CA ALA A 57 22.80 5.50 0.57
C ALA A 57 21.38 5.49 1.18
N HIS A 58 20.34 5.24 0.39
CA HIS A 58 18.97 5.09 0.91
C HIS A 58 18.82 3.90 1.85
N ARG A 59 19.46 2.76 1.57
CA ARG A 59 19.48 1.61 2.49
C ARG A 59 20.21 1.91 3.79
N ARG A 60 21.34 2.63 3.73
CA ARG A 60 22.10 3.07 4.92
C ARG A 60 21.31 4.07 5.76
N THR A 61 20.62 5.02 5.15
CA THR A 61 19.75 5.99 5.84
C THR A 61 18.51 5.32 6.45
N ALA A 62 17.93 4.32 5.78
CA ALA A 62 16.82 3.53 6.31
C ALA A 62 17.26 2.65 7.49
N ALA A 63 18.42 1.99 7.39
CA ALA A 63 19.01 1.22 8.48
C ALA A 63 19.36 2.13 9.68
N ALA A 64 19.94 3.31 9.44
CA ALA A 64 20.24 4.27 10.50
C ALA A 64 18.97 4.79 11.20
N ARG A 65 17.87 5.04 10.46
CA ARG A 65 16.57 5.41 11.04
C ARG A 65 15.95 4.27 11.84
N PHE A 66 16.13 3.03 11.40
CA PHE A 66 15.67 1.85 12.13
C PHE A 66 16.45 1.66 13.43
N VAL A 67 17.78 1.82 13.41
CA VAL A 67 18.65 1.79 14.61
C VAL A 67 18.33 2.93 15.57
N ALA A 68 18.12 4.15 15.07
CA ALA A 68 17.73 5.29 15.91
C ALA A 68 16.36 5.09 16.58
N LYS A 69 15.41 4.47 15.88
CA LYS A 69 14.06 4.18 16.42
C LYS A 69 14.06 3.02 17.42
N SER A 70 14.96 2.05 17.28
CA SER A 70 15.13 0.94 18.24
C SER A 70 15.88 1.36 19.51
N ALA A 71 16.80 2.33 19.42
CA ALA A 71 17.43 2.95 20.58
C ALA A 71 16.44 3.74 21.46
N GLN A 72 15.40 4.35 20.87
CA GLN A 72 14.36 5.06 21.61
C GLN A 72 13.37 4.15 22.34
N THR A 73 13.25 2.88 21.92
CA THR A 73 12.33 1.91 22.52
C THR A 73 13.00 0.94 23.50
N GLY A 74 14.28 1.15 23.83
CA GLY A 74 15.02 0.28 24.75
C GLY A 74 15.33 -1.11 24.20
N VAL A 75 15.16 -1.33 22.88
CA VAL A 75 15.43 -2.61 22.22
C VAL A 75 16.82 -2.54 21.62
N ILE A 76 17.79 -3.19 22.27
CA ILE A 76 19.16 -3.29 21.76
C ILE A 76 19.17 -4.31 20.61
N VAL A 77 19.30 -3.83 19.38
CA VAL A 77 19.53 -4.68 18.19
C VAL A 77 21.02 -4.65 17.87
N SER A 78 21.73 -5.74 18.20
CA SER A 78 23.12 -5.92 17.78
C SER A 78 23.20 -6.16 16.27
N ASN A 79 24.01 -5.35 15.60
CA ASN A 79 24.26 -5.40 14.16
C ASN A 79 25.02 -6.68 13.80
N LEU A 80 24.46 -7.51 12.91
CA LEU A 80 25.11 -8.73 12.39
C LEU A 80 26.11 -8.34 11.30
N GLY A 81 27.39 -8.26 11.68
CA GLY A 81 28.53 -8.09 10.79
C GLY A 81 29.81 -8.40 11.55
N GLY A 82 30.41 -9.55 11.27
CA GLY A 82 31.38 -10.23 12.12
C GLY A 82 32.61 -9.43 12.54
N MET A 83 33.15 -9.76 13.70
CA MET A 83 34.59 -9.93 13.93
C MET A 83 34.86 -10.67 15.24
N SER A 84 35.91 -11.49 15.17
CA SER A 84 36.46 -12.36 16.18
C SER A 84 37.03 -11.62 17.40
N GLY A 85 36.91 -12.27 18.57
CA GLY A 85 37.95 -12.31 19.59
C GLY A 85 38.10 -11.07 20.48
N ALA A 86 37.64 -11.19 21.73
CA ALA A 86 38.39 -10.84 22.94
C ALA A 86 37.46 -11.02 24.14
N GLY A 87 37.96 -11.72 25.16
CA GLY A 87 37.19 -12.07 26.35
C GLY A 87 36.80 -10.86 27.19
N PHE A 88 35.69 -11.00 27.88
CA PHE A 88 35.39 -10.24 29.09
C PHE A 88 34.86 -11.20 30.13
N GLY A 89 35.68 -11.40 31.17
CA GLY A 89 35.34 -12.20 32.34
C GLY A 89 34.34 -11.46 33.22
N TRP A 90 33.35 -12.20 33.71
CA TRP A 90 32.54 -11.83 34.84
C TRP A 90 32.76 -12.86 35.94
N SER A 91 33.52 -12.47 36.95
CA SER A 91 33.77 -13.22 38.17
C SER A 91 32.83 -12.70 39.26
N GLY A 92 31.92 -13.53 39.75
CA GLY A 92 31.06 -13.21 40.91
C GLY A 92 30.20 -14.41 41.31
N PRO A 93 29.97 -14.64 42.61
CA PRO A 93 30.01 -15.99 43.21
C PRO A 93 28.69 -16.76 43.17
N MET A 94 28.80 -18.07 43.02
CA MET A 94 27.73 -19.03 43.34
C MET A 94 27.57 -19.20 44.85
N PRO A 95 26.35 -19.52 45.31
CA PRO A 95 26.20 -20.49 46.38
C PRO A 95 25.21 -21.61 46.01
N GLY A 96 25.66 -22.86 46.27
CA GLY A 96 24.89 -24.03 46.69
C GLY A 96 23.70 -24.47 45.82
N GLY A 97 23.70 -25.63 45.18
CA GLY A 97 23.90 -26.93 45.85
C GLY A 97 22.57 -27.44 46.39
N GLY A 98 21.78 -28.10 45.54
CA GLY A 98 20.52 -28.73 45.90
C GLY A 98 20.14 -29.81 44.89
N SER A 99 20.57 -31.04 45.17
CA SER A 99 20.20 -32.26 44.45
C SER A 99 18.74 -32.61 44.68
N GLY A 100 18.00 -32.95 43.62
CA GLY A 100 16.65 -33.49 43.74
C GLY A 100 16.11 -33.99 42.40
N THR A 101 16.20 -35.29 42.21
CA THR A 101 15.62 -36.06 41.10
C THR A 101 14.10 -35.98 41.07
N ASN A 102 13.50 -35.58 39.94
CA ASN A 102 12.46 -36.37 39.27
C ASN A 102 12.11 -35.81 37.87
N PRO A 103 12.10 -36.63 36.80
CA PRO A 103 11.49 -36.28 35.53
C PRO A 103 9.99 -36.56 35.62
N ASP A 104 9.23 -35.60 36.16
CA ASP A 104 7.78 -35.64 36.05
C ASP A 104 7.37 -35.33 34.61
N THR A 105 7.06 -36.40 33.87
CA THR A 105 6.14 -36.42 32.74
C THR A 105 4.74 -35.99 33.21
N GLY A 106 4.61 -34.71 33.55
CA GLY A 106 3.34 -34.06 33.88
C GLY A 106 2.59 -33.68 32.61
N SER A 107 1.85 -34.63 32.04
CA SER A 107 0.74 -34.30 31.15
C SER A 107 -0.34 -33.61 31.97
N THR A 108 -0.31 -32.28 32.07
CA THR A 108 -1.45 -31.50 32.57
C THR A 108 -2.67 -31.78 31.68
N PRO A 109 -3.72 -32.44 32.19
CA PRO A 109 -4.98 -32.58 31.48
C PRO A 109 -5.71 -31.24 31.62
N GLY A 110 -5.54 -30.36 30.63
CA GLY A 110 -6.08 -29.00 30.67
C GLY A 110 -5.16 -27.91 30.10
N GLY A 111 -4.09 -28.28 29.39
CA GLY A 111 -3.37 -27.31 28.57
C GLY A 111 -4.31 -26.78 27.51
N ASP A 112 -4.64 -25.48 27.58
CA ASP A 112 -5.41 -24.80 26.54
C ASP A 112 -4.87 -25.22 25.16
N PRO A 113 -5.74 -25.57 24.20
CA PRO A 113 -5.31 -25.96 22.87
C PRO A 113 -4.32 -24.92 22.37
N ARG A 114 -3.15 -25.40 21.94
CA ARG A 114 -2.04 -24.57 21.50
C ARG A 114 -2.57 -23.48 20.55
N PRO A 115 -2.18 -22.20 20.74
CA PRO A 115 -2.80 -21.06 20.07
C PRO A 115 -2.77 -21.10 18.53
N TRP A 116 -2.00 -22.00 17.93
CA TRP A 116 -1.86 -22.14 16.47
C TRP A 116 -2.81 -23.16 15.80
N VAL A 117 -3.61 -23.92 16.56
CA VAL A 117 -4.71 -24.73 15.96
C VAL A 117 -5.78 -23.83 15.29
N LEU A 118 -5.70 -22.53 15.56
CA LEU A 118 -6.59 -21.48 15.10
C LEU A 118 -6.29 -20.95 13.68
N LEU A 119 -5.11 -21.24 13.11
CA LEU A 119 -4.70 -20.79 11.78
C LEU A 119 -5.35 -21.61 10.67
N THR A 120 -6.69 -21.60 10.66
CA THR A 120 -7.49 -22.36 9.70
C THR A 120 -7.74 -21.55 8.43
N PRO A 121 -7.94 -22.22 7.28
CA PRO A 121 -8.41 -21.56 6.07
C PRO A 121 -9.72 -20.78 6.25
N VAL A 122 -10.56 -21.22 7.19
CA VAL A 122 -11.82 -20.56 7.55
C VAL A 122 -11.56 -19.21 8.20
N LEU A 123 -10.66 -19.14 9.18
CA LEU A 123 -10.29 -17.88 9.83
C LEU A 123 -9.71 -16.89 8.81
N GLN A 124 -8.83 -17.36 7.91
CA GLN A 124 -8.27 -16.51 6.86
C GLN A 124 -9.38 -15.89 6.00
N LEU A 125 -10.34 -16.70 5.54
CA LEU A 125 -11.45 -16.23 4.72
C LEU A 125 -12.33 -15.21 5.48
N GLN A 126 -12.63 -15.48 6.75
CA GLN A 126 -13.41 -14.56 7.59
C GLN A 126 -12.70 -13.20 7.75
N LEU A 127 -11.38 -13.20 7.94
CA LEU A 127 -10.59 -11.97 8.04
C LEU A 127 -10.53 -11.22 6.70
N LEU A 128 -10.38 -11.92 5.57
CA LEU A 128 -10.46 -11.30 4.23
C LEU A 128 -11.82 -10.62 4.00
N GLN A 129 -12.91 -11.29 4.37
CA GLN A 129 -14.27 -10.75 4.28
C GLN A 129 -14.48 -9.57 5.23
N ALA A 130 -13.91 -9.60 6.44
CA ALA A 130 -13.96 -8.48 7.37
C ALA A 130 -13.26 -7.24 6.82
N VAL A 131 -12.09 -7.40 6.19
CA VAL A 131 -11.39 -6.30 5.50
C VAL A 131 -12.21 -5.75 4.34
N GLN A 132 -12.79 -6.62 3.51
CA GLN A 132 -13.70 -6.22 2.43
C GLN A 132 -14.89 -5.40 2.96
N TYR A 133 -15.49 -5.83 4.07
CA TYR A 133 -16.58 -5.11 4.74
C TYR A 133 -16.12 -3.72 5.21
N GLY A 134 -14.97 -3.62 5.86
CA GLY A 134 -14.41 -2.33 6.29
C GLY A 134 -14.18 -1.36 5.12
N VAL A 135 -13.62 -1.84 4.01
CA VAL A 135 -13.43 -1.04 2.78
C VAL A 135 -14.78 -0.60 2.19
N MET A 136 -15.80 -1.47 2.20
CA MET A 136 -17.15 -1.13 1.71
C MET A 136 -17.83 -0.06 2.59
N MET A 137 -17.66 -0.13 3.91
CA MET A 137 -18.16 0.92 4.81
C MET A 137 -17.44 2.24 4.56
N PHE A 138 -16.13 2.20 4.32
CA PHE A 138 -15.37 3.38 3.92
C PHE A 138 -15.90 4.01 2.63
N THR A 139 -16.10 3.23 1.56
CA THR A 139 -16.53 3.78 0.27
C THR A 139 -17.90 4.46 0.33
N SER A 140 -18.79 3.99 1.20
CA SER A 140 -20.12 4.58 1.37
C SER A 140 -20.09 5.99 1.96
N LEU A 141 -19.09 6.31 2.79
CA LEU A 141 -18.95 7.60 3.48
C LEU A 141 -17.79 8.45 2.97
N ALA A 142 -16.91 7.87 2.15
CA ALA A 142 -15.75 8.55 1.61
C ALA A 142 -16.14 9.71 0.69
N HIS A 143 -15.42 10.82 0.81
CA HIS A 143 -15.57 11.99 -0.03
C HIS A 143 -14.24 12.73 -0.20
N PHE A 144 -14.22 13.56 -1.23
CA PHE A 144 -13.11 14.46 -1.50
C PHE A 144 -13.39 15.80 -0.82
N ARG A 145 -12.35 16.42 -0.27
CA ARG A 145 -12.36 17.75 0.34
C ARG A 145 -11.37 18.66 -0.36
N ALA A 146 -11.66 19.96 -0.33
CA ALA A 146 -10.78 21.04 -0.80
C ALA A 146 -10.20 20.82 -2.22
N LEU A 147 -10.97 20.23 -3.13
CA LEU A 147 -10.57 20.17 -4.54
C LEU A 147 -10.77 21.55 -5.19
N ALA A 148 -9.71 22.07 -5.79
CA ALA A 148 -9.76 23.26 -6.63
C ALA A 148 -10.19 22.87 -8.05
N VAL A 149 -11.09 23.66 -8.62
CA VAL A 149 -11.62 23.45 -9.97
C VAL A 149 -11.09 24.53 -10.91
N ASN A 150 -10.32 24.11 -11.91
CA ASN A 150 -9.73 24.99 -12.93
C ASN A 150 -9.97 24.41 -14.32
N GLY A 151 -10.98 24.97 -14.99
CA GLY A 151 -11.53 24.49 -16.24
C GLY A 151 -12.01 23.05 -16.03
N PRO A 152 -11.57 22.11 -16.88
CA PRO A 152 -11.99 20.73 -16.75
C PRO A 152 -11.26 19.96 -15.65
N LEU A 153 -10.25 20.57 -15.01
CA LEU A 153 -9.30 19.89 -14.13
C LEU A 153 -9.68 20.05 -12.66
N ALA A 154 -9.66 18.95 -11.93
CA ALA A 154 -9.71 18.87 -10.48
C ALA A 154 -8.29 18.77 -9.93
N THR A 155 -7.95 19.65 -8.99
CA THR A 155 -6.66 19.63 -8.27
C THR A 155 -6.88 19.43 -6.78
N GLY A 156 -6.37 18.32 -6.25
CA GLY A 156 -6.42 17.99 -4.83
C GLY A 156 -5.02 17.78 -4.27
N HIS A 157 -4.73 18.45 -3.16
CA HIS A 157 -3.50 18.25 -2.40
C HIS A 157 -3.53 16.95 -1.60
N THR A 158 -2.41 16.60 -0.99
CA THR A 158 -2.27 15.38 -0.17
C THR A 158 -3.31 15.35 0.94
N GLY A 159 -4.03 14.24 1.06
CA GLY A 159 -5.10 14.06 2.04
C GLY A 159 -6.43 14.70 1.61
N CYS A 160 -6.64 14.86 0.30
CA CYS A 160 -7.91 15.32 -0.25
C CYS A 160 -9.02 14.28 -0.13
N LEU A 161 -8.72 13.00 0.08
CA LEU A 161 -9.71 11.96 0.33
C LEU A 161 -9.91 11.79 1.85
N THR A 162 -11.16 11.86 2.31
CA THR A 162 -11.54 11.67 3.72
C THR A 162 -12.64 10.61 3.82
N GLY A 163 -12.64 9.85 4.91
CA GLY A 163 -13.65 8.83 5.19
C GLY A 163 -13.46 8.23 6.58
N PRO A 164 -14.36 7.34 7.01
CA PRO A 164 -14.31 6.74 8.33
C PRO A 164 -13.06 5.88 8.49
N ASP A 165 -12.67 5.64 9.74
CA ASP A 165 -11.64 4.65 10.04
C ASP A 165 -12.18 3.23 9.85
N ILE A 166 -11.37 2.36 9.24
CA ILE A 166 -11.77 1.00 8.91
C ILE A 166 -11.47 0.00 10.04
N ALA A 167 -10.60 0.31 11.01
CA ALA A 167 -10.25 -0.63 12.08
C ALA A 167 -11.49 -1.12 12.84
N SER A 168 -12.28 -0.16 13.36
CA SER A 168 -13.55 -0.44 14.04
C SER A 168 -14.54 -1.23 13.19
N GLN A 169 -14.58 -0.97 11.88
CA GLN A 169 -15.51 -1.64 10.96
C GLN A 169 -15.08 -3.08 10.67
N ILE A 170 -13.77 -3.34 10.60
CA ILE A 170 -13.21 -4.70 10.44
C ILE A 170 -13.51 -5.52 11.70
N SER A 171 -13.24 -4.97 12.89
CA SER A 171 -13.48 -5.69 14.16
C SER A 171 -14.97 -5.93 14.43
N ALA A 172 -15.84 -5.02 13.99
CA ALA A 172 -17.29 -5.15 14.11
C ALA A 172 -17.94 -6.00 13.00
N ALA A 173 -17.18 -6.49 12.02
CA ALA A 173 -17.75 -7.23 10.91
C ALA A 173 -18.40 -8.55 11.39
N PRO A 174 -19.58 -8.93 10.87
CA PRO A 174 -20.39 -10.03 11.41
C PRO A 174 -19.69 -11.40 11.36
N PHE A 175 -18.74 -11.58 10.44
CA PHE A 175 -18.01 -12.84 10.26
C PHE A 175 -16.89 -13.05 11.29
N VAL A 176 -16.48 -11.99 11.98
CA VAL A 176 -15.36 -12.01 12.94
C VAL A 176 -15.74 -11.49 14.33
N ALA A 177 -16.92 -10.88 14.49
CA ALA A 177 -17.40 -10.33 15.75
C ALA A 177 -17.52 -11.39 16.86
N SER A 178 -17.84 -12.63 16.49
CA SER A 178 -17.99 -13.75 17.43
C SER A 178 -16.67 -14.48 17.76
N LEU A 179 -15.56 -14.09 17.15
CA LEU A 179 -14.25 -14.67 17.46
C LEU A 179 -13.87 -14.39 18.91
N THR A 180 -13.25 -15.37 19.57
CA THR A 180 -12.87 -15.29 20.99
C THR A 180 -11.41 -15.69 21.17
N ARG A 181 -10.82 -15.33 22.32
CA ARG A 181 -9.43 -15.70 22.68
C ARG A 181 -8.43 -15.26 21.60
N GLY A 182 -7.50 -16.13 21.21
CA GLY A 182 -6.45 -15.84 20.24
C GLY A 182 -6.98 -15.42 18.85
N ASP A 183 -8.16 -15.87 18.44
CA ASP A 183 -8.78 -15.43 17.18
C ASP A 183 -9.19 -13.96 17.21
N ALA A 184 -9.70 -13.50 18.37
CA ALA A 184 -10.04 -12.11 18.58
C ALA A 184 -8.76 -11.24 18.57
N GLU A 185 -7.68 -11.71 19.20
CA GLU A 185 -6.38 -11.02 19.17
C GLU A 185 -5.81 -10.92 17.74
N MET A 186 -5.91 -12.00 16.96
CA MET A 186 -5.54 -12.00 15.54
C MET A 186 -6.40 -11.03 14.72
N ARG A 187 -7.72 -11.02 14.96
CA ARG A 187 -8.65 -10.07 14.33
C ARG A 187 -8.26 -8.62 14.60
N GLU A 188 -8.04 -8.24 15.86
CA GLU A 188 -7.67 -6.87 16.20
C GLU A 188 -6.31 -6.49 15.57
N ALA A 189 -5.31 -7.37 15.61
CA ALA A 189 -4.02 -7.12 14.98
C ALA A 189 -4.13 -6.91 13.46
N VAL A 190 -4.98 -7.70 12.78
CA VAL A 190 -5.29 -7.52 11.35
C VAL A 190 -6.03 -6.21 11.11
N ALA A 191 -7.05 -5.90 11.92
CA ALA A 191 -7.81 -4.67 11.82
C ALA A 191 -6.91 -3.44 11.93
N ASP A 192 -6.07 -3.38 12.97
CA ASP A 192 -5.15 -2.26 13.22
C ASP A 192 -4.04 -2.17 12.17
N GLY A 193 -3.45 -3.31 11.79
CA GLY A 193 -2.39 -3.36 10.77
C GLY A 193 -2.88 -2.90 9.40
N VAL A 194 -4.03 -3.42 8.96
CA VAL A 194 -4.65 -3.05 7.69
C VAL A 194 -5.13 -1.60 7.72
N ALA A 195 -5.78 -1.17 8.80
CA ALA A 195 -6.25 0.21 8.96
C ALA A 195 -5.09 1.21 8.95
N GLY A 196 -3.96 0.90 9.59
CA GLY A 196 -2.76 1.74 9.56
C GLY A 196 -2.20 1.89 8.14
N CYS A 197 -2.11 0.80 7.37
CA CYS A 197 -1.70 0.86 5.97
C CYS A 197 -2.71 1.60 5.08
N PHE A 198 -4.00 1.37 5.29
CA PHE A 198 -5.08 2.01 4.54
C PHE A 198 -5.16 3.51 4.82
N ALA A 199 -5.04 3.93 6.09
CA ALA A 199 -4.97 5.33 6.48
C ALA A 199 -3.75 6.01 5.84
N ALA A 200 -2.58 5.36 5.84
CA ALA A 200 -1.40 5.89 5.17
C ALA A 200 -1.59 6.06 3.66
N TRP A 201 -2.32 5.15 3.00
CA TRP A 201 -2.73 5.33 1.61
C TRP A 201 -3.69 6.51 1.45
N ARG A 202 -4.81 6.52 2.19
CA ARG A 202 -5.88 7.53 2.13
C ARG A 202 -5.34 8.94 2.35
N ASP A 203 -4.57 9.12 3.42
CA ASP A 203 -4.04 10.42 3.85
C ASP A 203 -3.00 10.96 2.86
N ALA A 204 -2.42 10.08 2.04
CA ALA A 204 -1.48 10.43 0.98
C ALA A 204 -2.13 10.61 -0.41
N VAL A 205 -3.45 10.40 -0.55
CA VAL A 205 -4.16 10.56 -1.84
C VAL A 205 -4.10 12.01 -2.31
N THR A 206 -3.83 12.18 -3.59
CA THR A 206 -3.83 13.44 -4.34
C THR A 206 -4.64 13.26 -5.62
N ALA A 207 -5.23 14.35 -6.12
CA ALA A 207 -5.92 14.37 -7.42
C ALA A 207 -5.17 15.33 -8.34
N PRO A 208 -4.16 14.86 -9.11
CA PRO A 208 -3.31 15.73 -9.89
C PRO A 208 -3.96 16.07 -11.23
N ASN A 209 -4.64 17.22 -11.31
CA ASN A 209 -5.21 17.75 -12.56
C ASN A 209 -6.09 16.72 -13.31
N LEU A 210 -6.98 16.03 -12.59
CA LEU A 210 -7.85 15.02 -13.18
C LEU A 210 -8.99 15.69 -13.93
N THR A 211 -9.29 15.24 -15.15
CA THR A 211 -10.33 15.82 -16.01
C THR A 211 -11.74 15.41 -15.55
N PHE A 212 -12.19 15.93 -14.40
CA PHE A 212 -13.49 15.61 -13.82
C PHE A 212 -14.66 16.28 -14.55
N TRP A 213 -14.50 17.50 -15.04
CA TRP A 213 -15.60 18.26 -15.65
C TRP A 213 -15.24 18.79 -17.03
N PRO A 214 -15.16 17.95 -18.08
CA PRO A 214 -14.87 18.42 -19.45
C PRO A 214 -15.71 19.62 -19.89
N ALA A 215 -16.98 19.69 -19.46
CA ALA A 215 -17.89 20.81 -19.74
C ALA A 215 -17.45 22.16 -19.17
N PHE A 216 -16.60 22.18 -18.13
CA PHE A 216 -16.08 23.40 -17.52
C PHE A 216 -14.98 24.07 -18.34
N LEU A 217 -14.56 23.47 -19.47
CA LEU A 217 -13.64 24.10 -20.40
C LEU A 217 -14.26 25.33 -21.10
N ALA A 218 -15.56 25.30 -21.37
CA ALA A 218 -16.29 26.38 -22.05
C ALA A 218 -17.75 26.39 -21.59
N TYR A 219 -18.01 26.90 -20.37
CA TYR A 219 -19.34 26.86 -19.77
C TYR A 219 -20.16 28.13 -20.10
N PRO A 220 -21.39 28.04 -20.64
CA PRO A 220 -22.11 29.16 -21.23
C PRO A 220 -22.83 30.07 -20.23
N ALA A 221 -22.20 30.38 -19.09
CA ALA A 221 -22.74 31.29 -18.09
C ALA A 221 -21.60 31.93 -17.28
N ALA A 222 -21.88 33.03 -16.57
CA ALA A 222 -20.93 33.68 -15.66
C ALA A 222 -20.53 32.79 -14.47
N TYR A 223 -21.34 31.77 -14.16
CA TYR A 223 -21.12 30.87 -13.04
C TYR A 223 -21.62 29.47 -13.41
N ALA A 224 -20.74 28.48 -13.26
CA ALA A 224 -21.07 27.07 -13.45
C ALA A 224 -21.76 26.52 -12.18
N PRO A 225 -23.00 25.99 -12.30
CA PRO A 225 -23.70 25.37 -11.19
C PRO A 225 -23.00 24.06 -10.77
N PRO A 226 -23.38 23.48 -9.63
CA PRO A 226 -22.92 22.15 -9.22
C PRO A 226 -23.18 21.11 -10.32
N MET A 227 -22.11 20.57 -10.90
CA MET A 227 -22.16 19.51 -11.90
C MET A 227 -21.35 18.31 -11.44
N ALA A 228 -21.90 17.11 -11.62
CA ALA A 228 -21.21 15.87 -11.29
C ALA A 228 -19.99 15.65 -12.19
N ASN A 229 -18.97 15.00 -11.66
CA ASN A 229 -17.80 14.60 -12.44
C ASN A 229 -18.09 13.44 -13.38
N VAL A 230 -17.27 13.32 -14.43
CA VAL A 230 -17.17 12.09 -15.23
C VAL A 230 -16.56 10.99 -14.34
N PRO A 231 -17.19 9.79 -14.27
CA PRO A 231 -16.65 8.67 -13.51
C PRO A 231 -15.17 8.42 -13.83
N THR A 232 -14.32 8.54 -12.82
CA THR A 232 -12.87 8.44 -12.99
C THR A 232 -12.30 7.39 -12.04
N PRO A 233 -11.48 6.43 -12.49
CA PRO A 233 -10.91 5.42 -11.61
C PRO A 233 -10.11 6.04 -10.45
N ILE A 234 -10.31 5.55 -9.23
CA ILE A 234 -9.59 6.04 -8.04
C ILE A 234 -8.08 5.78 -8.16
N GLY A 235 -7.66 4.76 -8.91
CA GLY A 235 -6.26 4.48 -9.20
C GLY A 235 -5.52 5.61 -9.95
N LEU A 236 -6.24 6.56 -10.55
CA LEU A 236 -5.64 7.79 -11.11
C LEU A 236 -5.36 8.85 -10.04
N CYS A 237 -5.96 8.73 -8.86
CA CYS A 237 -5.63 9.55 -7.70
C CYS A 237 -4.35 8.98 -7.06
N LEU A 238 -3.22 9.67 -7.25
CA LEU A 238 -1.92 9.18 -6.80
C LEU A 238 -1.82 9.23 -5.29
N SER A 239 -1.27 8.17 -4.68
CA SER A 239 -0.96 8.13 -3.26
C SER A 239 0.46 7.62 -3.04
N THR A 240 1.27 8.40 -2.32
CA THR A 240 2.62 7.97 -1.92
C THR A 240 2.60 6.86 -0.86
N GLY A 241 1.45 6.65 -0.20
CA GLY A 241 1.24 5.57 0.77
C GLY A 241 0.74 4.27 0.15
N ALA A 242 0.50 4.21 -1.17
CA ALA A 242 -0.09 3.05 -1.82
C ALA A 242 0.73 1.76 -1.67
N SER A 243 2.07 1.84 -1.56
CA SER A 243 2.92 0.65 -1.41
C SER A 243 2.62 -0.13 -0.13
N ARG A 244 2.23 0.58 0.95
CA ARG A 244 2.03 -0.03 2.28
C ARG A 244 0.94 -1.08 2.32
N ILE A 245 -0.02 -0.97 1.41
CA ILE A 245 -1.16 -1.88 1.30
C ILE A 245 -1.10 -2.75 0.04
N THR A 246 -0.49 -2.26 -1.06
CA THR A 246 -0.37 -3.03 -2.31
C THR A 246 0.84 -3.96 -2.36
N VAL A 247 1.82 -3.80 -1.46
CA VAL A 247 2.97 -4.70 -1.32
C VAL A 247 2.74 -5.65 -0.15
N ALA A 248 2.51 -6.93 -0.45
CA ALA A 248 2.18 -7.96 0.54
C ALA A 248 3.18 -8.03 1.71
N GLY A 249 4.48 -7.83 1.45
CA GLY A 249 5.50 -7.82 2.50
C GLY A 249 5.41 -6.62 3.45
N GLU A 250 5.05 -5.43 2.95
CA GLU A 250 4.85 -4.24 3.80
C GLU A 250 3.61 -4.42 4.67
N LEU A 251 2.52 -4.93 4.07
CA LEU A 251 1.27 -5.21 4.77
C LEU A 251 1.44 -6.29 5.83
N ALA A 252 2.13 -7.40 5.50
CA ALA A 252 2.37 -8.49 6.43
C ALA A 252 3.17 -8.02 7.64
N ASN A 253 4.21 -7.22 7.43
CA ASN A 253 5.00 -6.66 8.52
C ASN A 253 4.18 -5.69 9.39
N ALA A 254 3.32 -4.87 8.78
CA ALA A 254 2.44 -3.97 9.53
C ALA A 254 1.48 -4.73 10.44
N ILE A 255 0.84 -5.79 9.93
CA ILE A 255 -0.04 -6.67 10.73
C ILE A 255 0.77 -7.41 11.80
N PHE A 256 1.93 -7.97 11.46
CA PHE A 256 2.74 -8.76 12.38
C PHE A 256 3.24 -7.96 13.59
N VAL A 257 3.57 -6.68 13.40
CA VAL A 257 3.95 -5.78 14.50
C VAL A 257 2.79 -5.52 15.46
N MET A 258 1.55 -5.57 14.99
CA MET A 258 0.36 -5.41 15.85
C MET A 258 -0.04 -6.68 16.60
N LEU A 259 0.49 -7.85 16.22
CA LEU A 259 0.22 -9.09 16.95
C LEU A 259 0.73 -9.01 18.39
N PRO A 260 0.01 -9.60 19.36
CA PRO A 260 0.52 -9.78 20.72
C PRO A 260 1.71 -10.75 20.72
N ALA A 261 2.57 -10.64 21.74
CA ALA A 261 3.79 -11.45 21.84
C ALA A 261 3.52 -12.97 21.82
N THR A 262 2.34 -13.40 22.28
CA THR A 262 1.85 -14.79 22.27
C THR A 262 1.64 -15.34 20.86
N LEU A 263 1.32 -14.48 19.88
CA LEU A 263 1.04 -14.86 18.49
C LEU A 263 2.17 -14.49 17.52
N ARG A 264 3.25 -13.86 18.01
CA ARG A 264 4.46 -13.54 17.22
C ARG A 264 5.37 -14.76 17.04
N THR A 265 4.81 -15.85 16.53
CA THR A 265 5.54 -17.08 16.20
C THR A 265 5.83 -17.13 14.69
N PRO A 266 6.73 -18.03 14.22
CA PRO A 266 6.94 -18.26 12.79
C PRO A 266 5.65 -18.61 12.05
N GLU A 267 4.76 -19.38 12.66
CA GLU A 267 3.47 -19.79 12.11
C GLU A 267 2.51 -18.60 12.00
N GLY A 268 2.49 -17.72 13.01
CA GLY A 268 1.71 -16.48 12.96
C GLY A 268 2.19 -15.56 11.84
N PHE A 269 3.50 -15.47 11.63
CA PHE A 269 4.06 -14.72 10.49
C PHE A 269 3.67 -15.34 9.15
N GLU A 270 3.76 -16.67 9.00
CA GLU A 270 3.36 -17.37 7.77
C GLU A 270 1.88 -17.13 7.45
N PHE A 271 1.00 -17.20 8.45
CA PHE A 271 -0.43 -16.91 8.27
C PHE A 271 -0.68 -15.48 7.80
N VAL A 272 -0.06 -14.50 8.46
CA VAL A 272 -0.18 -13.08 8.09
C VAL A 272 0.40 -12.81 6.70
N ALA A 273 1.50 -13.48 6.33
CA ALA A 273 2.08 -13.39 5.01
C ALA A 273 1.12 -13.95 3.93
N LYS A 274 0.50 -15.11 4.17
CA LYS A 274 -0.53 -15.69 3.29
C LYS A 274 -1.75 -14.78 3.17
N LEU A 275 -2.25 -14.24 4.28
CA LEU A 275 -3.36 -13.27 4.29
C LEU A 275 -3.02 -12.03 3.44
N SER A 276 -1.82 -11.48 3.63
CA SER A 276 -1.37 -10.29 2.91
C SER A 276 -1.15 -10.54 1.41
N LEU A 277 -0.80 -11.77 1.03
CA LEU A 277 -0.69 -12.18 -0.37
C LEU A 277 -2.04 -12.15 -1.11
N GLY A 278 -3.15 -12.35 -0.40
CA GLY A 278 -4.50 -12.19 -0.94
C GLY A 278 -4.98 -10.74 -0.92
N LEU A 279 -4.76 -10.03 0.19
CA LEU A 279 -5.24 -8.64 0.39
C LEU A 279 -4.56 -7.63 -0.54
N ALA A 280 -3.25 -7.73 -0.71
CA ALA A 280 -2.49 -6.76 -1.49
C ALA A 280 -2.93 -6.66 -2.98
N PRO A 281 -3.00 -7.78 -3.74
CA PRO A 281 -3.52 -7.74 -5.11
C PRO A 281 -5.03 -7.43 -5.15
N ALA A 282 -5.80 -7.84 -4.14
CA ALA A 282 -7.22 -7.50 -4.06
C ALA A 282 -7.43 -5.98 -3.96
N PHE A 283 -6.65 -5.31 -3.11
CA PHE A 283 -6.68 -3.87 -3.00
C PHE A 283 -6.20 -3.17 -4.28
N ALA A 284 -5.15 -3.68 -4.92
CA ALA A 284 -4.68 -3.16 -6.20
C ALA A 284 -5.73 -3.26 -7.31
N ALA A 285 -6.46 -4.39 -7.38
CA ALA A 285 -7.58 -4.57 -8.30
C ALA A 285 -8.79 -3.67 -7.96
N TRP A 286 -9.03 -3.44 -6.66
CA TRP A 286 -10.06 -2.51 -6.22
C TRP A 286 -9.77 -1.07 -6.64
N LEU A 287 -8.51 -0.62 -6.60
CA LEU A 287 -8.12 0.72 -7.05
C LEU A 287 -8.42 0.98 -8.54
N THR A 288 -8.36 -0.05 -9.39
CA THR A 288 -8.60 0.11 -10.84
C THR A 288 -10.08 0.00 -11.22
N THR A 289 -10.88 -0.68 -10.40
CA THR A 289 -12.31 -0.92 -10.64
C THR A 289 -13.22 0.09 -9.93
N THR A 290 -12.73 0.71 -8.86
CA THR A 290 -13.43 1.75 -8.10
C THR A 290 -13.40 3.07 -8.84
N HIS A 291 -14.56 3.67 -9.03
CA HIS A 291 -14.72 4.95 -9.70
C HIS A 291 -15.14 6.04 -8.71
N VAL A 292 -14.48 7.18 -8.82
CA VAL A 292 -14.89 8.44 -8.21
C VAL A 292 -16.07 8.98 -9.00
N THR A 293 -17.22 9.12 -8.37
CA THR A 293 -18.46 9.62 -8.95
C THR A 293 -19.09 10.68 -8.05
N ASN A 294 -20.06 11.42 -8.57
CA ASN A 294 -20.85 12.41 -7.81
C ASN A 294 -20.03 13.52 -7.10
N VAL A 295 -18.80 13.78 -7.54
CA VAL A 295 -18.04 14.96 -7.10
C VAL A 295 -18.63 16.17 -7.79
N MET A 296 -19.37 16.97 -7.03
CA MET A 296 -20.09 18.13 -7.57
C MET A 296 -19.17 19.35 -7.60
N GLY A 297 -18.66 19.70 -8.78
CA GLY A 297 -17.85 20.90 -8.99
C GLY A 297 -18.71 22.12 -9.32
N ARG A 298 -18.28 23.31 -8.92
CA ARG A 298 -18.92 24.59 -9.24
C ARG A 298 -17.88 25.71 -9.29
N GLY A 299 -18.18 26.84 -9.94
CA GLY A 299 -17.30 28.00 -9.87
C GLY A 299 -17.62 29.10 -10.85
N PRO A 300 -16.99 30.27 -10.69
CA PRO A 300 -17.16 31.38 -11.62
C PRO A 300 -16.47 31.09 -12.95
N VAL A 301 -17.02 31.68 -14.01
CA VAL A 301 -16.48 31.63 -15.37
C VAL A 301 -16.05 33.04 -15.73
N PRO A 302 -14.77 33.29 -16.03
CA PRO A 302 -14.32 34.58 -16.53
C PRO A 302 -15.06 34.90 -17.83
N LEU A 303 -15.84 35.99 -17.83
CA LEU A 303 -16.41 36.55 -19.03
C LEU A 303 -15.35 37.48 -19.64
N PHE A 304 -14.82 37.14 -20.81
CA PHE A 304 -14.16 38.14 -21.64
C PHE A 304 -15.26 39.00 -22.30
N GLN A 305 -15.02 40.29 -22.54
CA GLN A 305 -16.03 41.20 -23.11
C GLN A 305 -15.90 41.36 -24.65
N PRO A 306 -16.93 41.86 -25.36
CA PRO A 306 -17.28 41.67 -26.81
C PRO A 306 -16.23 42.07 -27.88
N PRO A 307 -16.45 41.74 -29.19
CA PRO A 307 -17.71 41.41 -29.88
C PRO A 307 -18.14 39.93 -29.88
N PHE A 308 -17.21 39.00 -29.63
CA PHE A 308 -17.50 37.56 -29.48
C PHE A 308 -16.61 36.99 -28.38
N SER A 309 -17.09 36.99 -27.13
CA SER A 309 -16.38 36.22 -26.12
C SER A 309 -16.82 34.78 -26.22
N MET A 310 -15.90 33.91 -26.66
CA MET A 310 -16.03 32.49 -26.34
C MET A 310 -16.08 32.37 -24.81
N PHE A 311 -17.00 31.56 -24.31
CA PHE A 311 -17.10 31.29 -22.89
C PHE A 311 -15.78 30.74 -22.37
N GLY A 312 -15.32 31.24 -21.22
CA GLY A 312 -14.06 30.84 -20.62
C GLY A 312 -14.15 29.52 -19.85
N PRO A 313 -12.99 29.00 -19.39
CA PRO A 313 -12.96 27.91 -18.44
C PRO A 313 -13.39 28.39 -17.05
N VAL A 314 -14.05 27.53 -16.27
CA VAL A 314 -14.27 27.78 -14.83
C VAL A 314 -12.93 28.07 -14.16
N THR A 315 -12.80 29.12 -13.36
CA THR A 315 -11.51 29.44 -12.71
C THR A 315 -11.73 29.70 -11.23
N GLY A 316 -10.92 29.07 -10.37
CA GLY A 316 -11.09 29.24 -8.91
C GLY A 316 -12.40 28.64 -8.39
N GLY A 317 -12.89 27.57 -9.02
CA GLY A 317 -14.04 26.84 -8.54
C GLY A 317 -13.70 25.92 -7.36
N SER A 318 -14.74 25.37 -6.74
CA SER A 318 -14.65 24.46 -5.61
C SER A 318 -15.61 23.28 -5.78
N ILE A 319 -15.49 22.29 -4.90
CA ILE A 319 -16.45 21.18 -4.84
C ILE A 319 -17.46 21.35 -3.70
N ILE A 320 -18.52 20.54 -3.74
CA ILE A 320 -19.37 20.27 -2.58
C ILE A 320 -18.84 18.99 -1.92
N GLU A 321 -18.50 19.10 -0.63
CA GLU A 321 -17.92 18.01 0.15
C GLU A 321 -19.04 17.13 0.73
N ALA A 322 -19.75 16.40 -0.14
CA ALA A 322 -20.80 15.48 0.27
C ALA A 322 -20.26 14.04 0.35
N PRO A 323 -20.69 13.22 1.32
CA PRO A 323 -20.31 11.81 1.41
C PRO A 323 -20.81 11.02 0.19
N GLY A 324 -20.10 9.93 -0.13
CA GLY A 324 -20.53 8.96 -1.13
C GLY A 324 -19.89 9.11 -2.51
N HIS A 325 -18.74 9.79 -2.61
CA HIS A 325 -18.01 9.91 -3.88
C HIS A 325 -17.46 8.57 -4.39
N LEU A 326 -17.44 7.53 -3.54
CA LEU A 326 -17.05 6.17 -3.87
C LEU A 326 -18.19 5.16 -3.66
N ALA A 327 -19.42 5.59 -3.38
CA ALA A 327 -20.50 4.69 -2.94
C ALA A 327 -20.91 3.67 -4.02
N THR A 328 -20.69 3.98 -5.30
CA THR A 328 -21.00 3.10 -6.43
C THR A 328 -19.89 2.09 -6.74
N SER A 329 -18.86 2.01 -5.89
CA SER A 329 -17.69 1.16 -6.16
C SER A 329 -18.02 -0.31 -5.93
N PRO A 330 -17.51 -1.21 -6.79
CA PRO A 330 -17.63 -2.64 -6.53
C PRO A 330 -16.91 -2.99 -5.22
N PRO A 331 -17.35 -4.04 -4.52
CA PRO A 331 -16.64 -4.52 -3.35
C PRO A 331 -15.24 -5.00 -3.76
N MET A 332 -14.27 -4.84 -2.86
CA MET A 332 -12.92 -5.36 -3.07
C MET A 332 -12.98 -6.87 -3.34
N PRO A 333 -12.34 -7.42 -4.39
CA PRO A 333 -12.41 -8.84 -4.67
C PRO A 333 -11.77 -9.65 -3.54
N VAL A 334 -12.31 -10.82 -3.22
CA VAL A 334 -11.69 -11.75 -2.26
C VAL A 334 -10.86 -12.74 -3.07
N ILE A 335 -9.55 -12.73 -2.85
CA ILE A 335 -8.61 -13.64 -3.51
C ILE A 335 -8.17 -14.68 -2.48
N PRO A 336 -8.72 -15.90 -2.50
CA PRO A 336 -8.29 -16.95 -1.60
C PRO A 336 -6.85 -17.38 -1.94
N VAL A 337 -6.03 -17.60 -0.92
CA VAL A 337 -4.66 -18.06 -1.07
C VAL A 337 -4.61 -19.53 -0.64
N PRO A 338 -4.04 -20.44 -1.45
CA PRO A 338 -3.90 -21.84 -1.05
C PRO A 338 -2.98 -21.96 0.17
N PHE A 339 -3.36 -22.82 1.11
CA PHE A 339 -2.60 -23.11 2.34
C PHE A 339 -1.57 -24.21 2.16
#